data_AF-M3X011-F1
#
_entry.id   AF-M3X011-F1
#
_cell.length_a   1.000
_cell.length_b   1.000
_cell.length_c   1.000
_cell.angle_alpha   90.00
_cell.angle_beta   90.00
_cell.angle_gamma   90.00
#
_symmetry.space_group_name_H-M   'P 1'
#
loop_
_entity.id
_entity.type
_entity.pdbx_description
1 polymer ?
#
loop_
_entity_poly.entity_id
_entity_poly.type
_entity_poly.pdbx_seq_one_letter_code
_entity_poly.pdbx_strand_id
1 'polypeptide(L)'
;MSSKLLFPEDLILMGFTKYPWSDLPLFFALLISYTLTLLGNIAIILVSQLDSQLQSPMYFFLTNLSFLDLCFTTTTVPQMLFNLGGSNKNITYIGCMVQAYIFHWLGCTECVLLGIMALDRYVAVCKPLRYSVIMDHKHCQQLSSSAWLIGLANSLLQSTLTVQLPLCGNQELDHFFCELPGLIKMACTDTTINEVTLAVVATFLIMGPLSMILVSYSCIAQAVFRIPSADRRLKAFSTCSSHLLVVSLFYGPGIYIYMQPSGDSPQDLTKALTLFYCVITPMANPFIYTLRNKDVKGALRRFLRSAILSERI
;
A
#
# COMPACT_ATOMS: atom_id res chain seq x y z
N MET A 1 -39.84 -0.17 -4.80
CA MET A 1 -39.71 0.56 -3.52
C MET A 1 -38.55 -0.06 -2.79
N SER A 2 -37.32 0.42 -3.01
CA SER A 2 -36.14 -0.13 -2.32
C SER A 2 -36.26 0.17 -0.83
N SER A 3 -36.16 -0.86 0.00
CA SER A 3 -36.14 -0.73 1.46
C SER A 3 -34.90 0.07 1.87
N LYS A 4 -35.11 1.19 2.55
CA LYS A 4 -34.03 1.91 3.25
C LYS A 4 -33.64 1.06 4.46
N LEU A 5 -32.43 0.49 4.47
CA LEU A 5 -31.87 -0.09 5.69
C LEU A 5 -30.81 0.87 6.22
N LEU A 6 -30.95 1.24 7.49
CA LEU A 6 -29.92 2.01 8.19
C LEU A 6 -28.62 1.18 8.29
N PHE A 7 -28.76 -0.14 8.48
CA PHE A 7 -27.67 -1.12 8.52
C PHE A 7 -28.16 -2.46 7.95
N PRO A 8 -27.75 -2.90 6.74
CA PRO A 8 -28.01 -4.26 6.28
C PRO A 8 -27.24 -5.28 7.13
N GLU A 9 -27.78 -6.47 7.33
CA GLU A 9 -27.07 -7.55 8.05
C GLU A 9 -25.87 -8.04 7.23
N ASP A 10 -26.11 -8.31 5.94
CA ASP A 10 -25.11 -8.79 4.98
C ASP A 10 -25.06 -7.93 3.70
N LEU A 11 -23.90 -7.94 3.06
CA LEU A 11 -23.61 -7.39 1.74
C LEU A 11 -23.02 -8.49 0.85
N ILE A 12 -23.40 -8.51 -0.44
CA ILE A 12 -22.94 -9.47 -1.43
C ILE A 12 -21.84 -8.83 -2.28
N LEU A 13 -20.64 -9.43 -2.30
CA LEU A 13 -19.52 -8.96 -3.11
C LEU A 13 -19.55 -9.62 -4.50
N MET A 14 -19.76 -8.82 -5.55
CA MET A 14 -20.01 -9.34 -6.91
C MET A 14 -18.72 -9.79 -7.63
N GLY A 15 -17.59 -9.11 -7.43
CA GLY A 15 -16.33 -9.41 -8.13
C GLY A 15 -16.43 -9.30 -9.67
N PHE A 16 -15.88 -10.27 -10.41
CA PHE A 16 -16.02 -10.41 -11.87
C PHE A 16 -17.13 -11.41 -12.23
N THR A 17 -18.38 -11.13 -11.82
CA THR A 17 -19.54 -11.97 -12.18
C THR A 17 -19.70 -12.18 -13.70
N LYS A 18 -19.20 -11.24 -14.50
CA LYS A 18 -19.23 -11.28 -15.97
C LYS A 18 -18.29 -12.32 -16.60
N TYR A 19 -17.29 -12.81 -15.85
CA TYR A 19 -16.26 -13.72 -16.35
C TYR A 19 -16.02 -14.92 -15.40
N PRO A 20 -16.96 -15.87 -15.29
CA PRO A 20 -16.87 -16.99 -14.34
C PRO A 20 -15.63 -17.87 -14.53
N TRP A 21 -15.11 -17.95 -15.76
CA TRP A 21 -13.88 -18.70 -16.08
C TRP A 21 -12.60 -18.09 -15.47
N SER A 22 -12.65 -16.84 -15.02
CA SER A 22 -11.50 -16.14 -14.44
C SER A 22 -11.32 -16.39 -12.95
N ASP A 23 -12.34 -16.91 -12.26
CA ASP A 23 -12.34 -17.07 -10.80
C ASP A 23 -11.26 -18.06 -10.33
N LEU A 24 -11.12 -19.20 -11.00
CA LEU A 24 -10.14 -20.23 -10.61
C LEU A 24 -8.68 -19.78 -10.84
N PRO A 25 -8.29 -19.24 -12.02
CA PRO A 25 -6.96 -18.65 -12.19
C PRO A 25 -6.67 -17.51 -11.21
N LEU A 26 -7.65 -16.64 -10.95
CA LEU A 26 -7.50 -15.51 -10.05
C LEU A 26 -7.32 -15.98 -8.60
N PHE A 27 -8.04 -17.01 -8.17
CA PHE A 27 -7.88 -17.63 -6.84
C PHE A 27 -6.45 -18.10 -6.61
N PHE A 28 -5.88 -18.87 -7.54
CA PHE A 28 -4.50 -19.35 -7.41
C PHE A 28 -3.48 -18.20 -7.48
N ALA A 29 -3.68 -17.22 -8.36
CA ALA A 29 -2.82 -16.05 -8.44
C ALA A 29 -2.81 -15.26 -7.12
N LEU A 30 -3.99 -15.02 -6.54
CA LEU A 30 -4.13 -14.34 -5.24
C LEU A 30 -3.50 -15.16 -4.12
N LEU A 31 -3.70 -16.47 -4.07
CA LEU A 31 -3.12 -17.33 -3.03
C LEU A 31 -1.58 -17.34 -3.08
N ILE A 32 -1.01 -17.43 -4.28
CA ILE A 32 0.44 -17.35 -4.48
C ILE A 32 0.94 -15.97 -4.06
N SER A 33 0.30 -14.90 -4.53
CA SER A 33 0.70 -13.53 -4.18
C SER A 33 0.62 -13.26 -2.68
N TYR A 34 -0.41 -13.75 -2.00
CA TYR A 34 -0.59 -13.67 -0.55
C TYR A 34 0.59 -14.31 0.18
N THR A 35 0.89 -15.55 -0.19
CA THR A 35 1.96 -16.32 0.44
C THR A 35 3.32 -15.66 0.22
N LEU A 36 3.61 -15.19 -1.00
CA LEU A 36 4.84 -14.48 -1.30
C LEU A 36 4.96 -13.16 -0.55
N THR A 37 3.86 -12.41 -0.43
CA THR A 37 3.80 -11.14 0.31
C THR A 37 4.08 -11.36 1.80
N LEU A 38 3.42 -12.35 2.41
CA LEU A 38 3.65 -12.70 3.81
C LEU A 38 5.11 -13.09 4.06
N LEU A 39 5.60 -14.09 3.33
CA LEU A 39 6.96 -14.61 3.51
C LEU A 39 8.01 -13.52 3.24
N GLY A 40 7.83 -12.75 2.17
CA GLY A 40 8.77 -11.71 1.77
C GLY A 40 8.85 -10.56 2.79
N ASN A 41 7.71 -10.05 3.24
CA ASN A 41 7.68 -8.94 4.20
C ASN A 41 8.07 -9.37 5.62
N ILE A 42 7.69 -10.58 6.07
CA ILE A 42 8.20 -11.15 7.32
C ILE A 42 9.73 -11.29 7.26
N ALA A 43 10.27 -11.82 6.16
CA ALA A 43 11.71 -11.94 5.98
C ALA A 43 12.42 -10.59 6.03
N ILE A 44 11.87 -9.53 5.41
CA ILE A 44 12.42 -8.18 5.51
C ILE A 44 12.46 -7.69 6.96
N ILE A 45 11.35 -7.83 7.68
CA ILE A 45 11.25 -7.40 9.09
C ILE A 45 12.31 -8.11 9.92
N LEU A 46 12.38 -9.44 9.83
CA LEU A 46 13.34 -10.24 10.59
C LEU A 46 14.79 -9.87 10.23
N VAL A 47 15.12 -9.80 8.95
CA VAL A 47 16.47 -9.48 8.50
C VAL A 47 16.89 -8.06 8.91
N SER A 48 15.98 -7.09 8.84
CA SER A 48 16.26 -5.70 9.23
C SER A 48 16.44 -5.54 10.74
N GLN A 49 15.77 -6.35 11.56
CA GLN A 49 15.89 -6.31 13.02
C GLN A 49 17.11 -7.08 13.53
N LEU A 50 17.42 -8.23 12.92
CA LEU A 50 18.47 -9.14 13.42
C LEU A 50 19.86 -8.80 12.90
N ASP A 51 19.99 -8.14 11.74
CA ASP A 51 21.28 -7.79 11.18
C ASP A 51 21.66 -6.35 11.56
N SER A 52 22.64 -6.22 12.47
CA SER A 52 23.11 -4.91 12.92
C SER A 52 23.70 -4.05 11.79
N GLN A 53 24.14 -4.66 10.68
CA GLN A 53 24.64 -3.93 9.51
C GLN A 53 23.53 -3.28 8.68
N LEU A 54 22.27 -3.67 8.93
CA LEU A 54 21.08 -3.12 8.27
C LEU A 54 20.31 -2.12 9.15
N GLN A 55 20.84 -1.71 10.31
CA GLN A 55 20.21 -0.75 11.22
C GLN A 55 20.28 0.72 10.71
N SER A 56 19.93 0.96 9.45
CA SER A 56 19.87 2.32 8.87
C SER A 56 18.43 2.87 8.87
N PRO A 57 18.25 4.20 8.83
CA PRO A 57 16.93 4.83 8.69
C PRO A 57 16.06 4.27 7.56
N MET A 58 16.67 3.98 6.41
CA MET A 58 15.96 3.36 5.28
C MET A 58 15.33 2.01 5.65
N TYR A 59 16.05 1.14 6.35
CA TYR A 59 15.53 -0.18 6.74
C TYR A 59 14.50 -0.07 7.88
N PHE A 60 14.59 0.96 8.72
CA PHE A 60 13.53 1.28 9.67
C PHE A 60 12.21 1.63 8.97
N PHE A 61 12.24 2.49 7.94
CA PHE A 61 11.03 2.78 7.15
C PHE A 61 10.58 1.58 6.32
N LEU A 62 11.51 0.79 5.79
CA LEU A 62 11.18 -0.43 5.07
C LEU A 62 10.49 -1.46 5.99
N THR A 63 10.90 -1.56 7.26
CA THR A 63 10.23 -2.43 8.24
C THR A 63 8.79 -1.96 8.49
N ASN A 64 8.56 -0.65 8.57
CA ASN A 64 7.21 -0.09 8.68
C ASN A 64 6.36 -0.37 7.43
N LEU A 65 6.94 -0.19 6.25
CA LEU A 65 6.29 -0.50 4.98
C LEU A 65 5.95 -1.99 4.87
N SER A 66 6.87 -2.88 5.25
CA SER A 66 6.61 -4.32 5.28
C SER A 66 5.54 -4.71 6.29
N PHE A 67 5.50 -4.10 7.47
CA PHE A 67 4.41 -4.33 8.42
C PHE A 67 3.06 -3.85 7.86
N LEU A 68 3.04 -2.68 7.23
CA LEU A 68 1.88 -2.13 6.54
C LEU A 68 1.40 -3.10 5.44
N ASP A 69 2.29 -3.59 4.59
CA ASP A 69 1.99 -4.54 3.50
C ASP A 69 1.35 -5.83 4.02
N LEU A 70 1.83 -6.35 5.16
CA LEU A 70 1.24 -7.51 5.85
C LEU A 70 -0.20 -7.20 6.26
N CYS A 71 -0.42 -6.09 6.98
CA CYS A 71 -1.76 -5.68 7.40
C CYS A 71 -2.69 -5.44 6.20
N PHE A 72 -2.18 -4.80 5.14
CA PHE A 72 -2.95 -4.42 3.96
C PHE A 72 -3.44 -5.65 3.21
N THR A 73 -2.53 -6.60 3.01
CA THR A 73 -2.81 -7.83 2.28
C THR A 73 -3.68 -8.79 3.09
N THR A 74 -3.44 -8.92 4.41
CA THR A 74 -4.28 -9.74 5.30
C THR A 74 -5.69 -9.16 5.47
N THR A 75 -5.87 -7.84 5.36
CA THR A 75 -7.21 -7.23 5.41
C THR A 75 -8.04 -7.52 4.16
N THR A 76 -7.40 -7.66 2.99
CA THR A 76 -8.10 -7.70 1.70
C THR A 76 -8.12 -9.08 1.06
N VAL A 77 -6.97 -9.74 0.95
CA VAL A 77 -6.81 -10.96 0.14
C VAL A 77 -7.56 -12.18 0.70
N PRO A 78 -7.61 -12.44 2.03
CA PRO A 78 -8.40 -13.54 2.57
C PRO A 78 -9.89 -13.46 2.19
N GLN A 79 -10.49 -12.26 2.24
CA GLN A 79 -11.87 -12.06 1.83
C GLN A 79 -12.05 -12.29 0.33
N MET A 80 -11.12 -11.81 -0.51
CA MET A 80 -11.14 -12.08 -1.95
C MET A 80 -11.08 -13.58 -2.25
N LEU A 81 -10.20 -14.32 -1.56
CA LEU A 81 -10.05 -15.76 -1.71
C LEU A 81 -11.32 -16.50 -1.27
N PHE A 82 -11.93 -16.10 -0.16
CA PHE A 82 -13.21 -16.66 0.30
C PHE A 82 -14.32 -16.46 -0.75
N ASN A 83 -14.44 -15.25 -1.29
CA ASN A 83 -15.45 -14.92 -2.30
C ASN A 83 -15.26 -15.65 -3.64
N LEU A 84 -14.01 -15.95 -4.00
CA LEU A 84 -13.67 -16.68 -5.23
C LEU A 84 -13.79 -18.20 -5.07
N GLY A 85 -13.51 -18.72 -3.88
CA GLY A 85 -13.51 -20.17 -3.60
C GLY A 85 -14.86 -20.73 -3.15
N GLY A 86 -15.81 -19.87 -2.75
CA GLY A 86 -17.10 -20.27 -2.17
C GLY A 86 -18.31 -19.85 -3.01
N SER A 87 -19.43 -20.56 -2.83
CA SER A 87 -20.73 -20.17 -3.40
C SER A 87 -21.39 -19.02 -2.63
N ASN A 88 -20.97 -18.78 -1.38
CA ASN A 88 -21.44 -17.68 -0.55
C ASN A 88 -20.45 -16.51 -0.63
N LYS A 89 -20.93 -15.36 -1.09
CA LYS A 89 -20.14 -14.13 -1.28
C LYS A 89 -20.53 -13.02 -0.30
N ASN A 90 -21.19 -13.41 0.80
CA ASN A 90 -21.67 -12.49 1.81
C ASN A 90 -20.52 -12.05 2.73
N ILE A 91 -20.53 -10.76 3.06
CA ILE A 91 -19.76 -10.16 4.14
C ILE A 91 -20.75 -9.40 5.03
N THR A 92 -20.56 -9.46 6.34
CA THR A 92 -21.38 -8.66 7.26
C THR A 92 -21.12 -7.17 7.01
N TYR A 93 -22.12 -6.32 7.20
CA TYR A 93 -21.94 -4.87 7.03
C TYR A 93 -20.80 -4.32 7.91
N ILE A 94 -20.73 -4.75 9.18
CA ILE A 94 -19.66 -4.32 10.09
C ILE A 94 -18.30 -4.80 9.58
N GLY A 95 -18.20 -6.06 9.12
CA GLY A 95 -16.96 -6.59 8.53
C GLY A 95 -16.51 -5.78 7.32
N CYS A 96 -17.45 -5.42 6.46
CA CYS A 96 -17.23 -4.59 5.28
C CYS A 96 -16.70 -3.20 5.63
N MET A 97 -17.30 -2.55 6.63
CA MET A 97 -16.91 -1.22 7.10
C MET A 97 -15.51 -1.24 7.72
N VAL A 98 -15.25 -2.21 8.62
CA VAL A 98 -13.94 -2.40 9.24
C VAL A 98 -12.86 -2.62 8.17
N GLN A 99 -13.14 -3.49 7.19
CA GLN A 99 -12.23 -3.76 6.11
C GLN A 99 -11.92 -2.51 5.27
N ALA A 100 -12.95 -1.76 4.89
CA ALA A 100 -12.79 -0.53 4.09
C ALA A 100 -12.00 0.55 4.84
N TYR A 101 -12.21 0.72 6.15
CA TYR A 101 -11.51 1.73 6.94
C TYR A 101 -10.07 1.35 7.26
N ILE A 102 -9.79 0.08 7.55
CA ILE A 102 -8.41 -0.39 7.72
C ILE A 102 -7.66 -0.26 6.39
N PHE A 103 -8.28 -0.68 5.29
CA PHE A 103 -7.71 -0.52 3.96
C PHE A 103 -7.36 0.94 3.64
N HIS A 104 -8.31 1.86 3.89
CA HIS A 104 -8.09 3.28 3.66
C HIS A 104 -6.98 3.87 4.55
N TRP A 105 -6.94 3.47 5.83
CA TRP A 105 -5.89 3.88 6.76
C TRP A 105 -4.50 3.46 6.26
N LEU A 106 -4.35 2.19 5.88
CA LEU A 106 -3.07 1.64 5.44
C LEU A 106 -2.63 2.28 4.11
N GLY A 107 -3.54 2.44 3.14
CA GLY A 107 -3.22 3.10 1.87
C GLY A 107 -2.73 4.54 2.05
N CYS A 108 -3.40 5.32 2.92
CA CYS A 108 -2.95 6.69 3.21
C CYS A 108 -1.60 6.73 3.92
N THR A 109 -1.36 5.78 4.83
CA THR A 109 -0.07 5.65 5.52
C THR A 109 1.04 5.32 4.54
N GLU A 110 0.79 4.42 3.58
CA GLU A 110 1.74 4.02 2.54
C GLU A 110 2.13 5.22 1.66
N CYS A 111 1.16 6.02 1.21
CA CYS A 111 1.41 7.25 0.44
C CYS A 111 2.46 8.14 1.13
N VAL A 112 2.27 8.40 2.43
CA VAL A 112 3.13 9.28 3.23
C VAL A 112 4.48 8.64 3.51
N LEU A 113 4.52 7.34 3.83
CA LEU A 113 5.76 6.60 4.06
C LEU A 113 6.66 6.58 2.82
N LEU A 114 6.12 6.36 1.63
CA LEU A 114 6.89 6.44 0.37
C LEU A 114 7.50 7.83 0.15
N GLY A 115 6.76 8.87 0.55
CA GLY A 115 7.29 10.22 0.57
C GLY A 115 8.48 10.39 1.53
N ILE A 116 8.34 9.91 2.76
CA ILE A 116 9.39 9.98 3.79
C ILE A 116 10.63 9.17 3.35
N MET A 117 10.44 8.04 2.69
CA MET A 117 11.53 7.24 2.14
C MET A 117 12.27 7.99 1.02
N ALA A 118 11.57 8.76 0.17
CA ALA A 118 12.25 9.65 -0.78
C ALA A 118 13.06 10.76 -0.09
N LEU A 119 12.53 11.32 1.00
CA LEU A 119 13.25 12.30 1.82
C LEU A 119 14.52 11.70 2.43
N ASP A 120 14.46 10.48 2.98
CA ASP A 120 15.64 9.74 3.46
C ASP A 120 16.71 9.64 2.36
N ARG A 121 16.31 9.19 1.16
CA ARG A 121 17.24 9.08 0.01
C ARG A 121 17.84 10.42 -0.38
N TYR A 122 17.05 11.48 -0.36
CA TYR A 122 17.53 12.83 -0.62
C TYR A 122 18.60 13.26 0.40
N VAL A 123 18.33 13.10 1.71
CA VAL A 123 19.29 13.51 2.74
C VAL A 123 20.56 12.67 2.64
N ALA A 124 20.43 11.36 2.40
CA ALA A 124 21.57 10.45 2.27
C ALA A 124 22.51 10.83 1.10
N VAL A 125 21.95 11.23 -0.05
CA VAL A 125 22.75 11.56 -1.25
C VAL A 125 23.18 13.03 -1.28
N CYS A 126 22.27 13.96 -1.00
CA CYS A 126 22.53 15.38 -1.14
C CYS A 126 23.17 16.01 0.11
N LYS A 127 23.03 15.40 1.29
CA LYS A 127 23.57 15.92 2.56
C LYS A 127 24.29 14.84 3.40
N PRO A 128 25.25 14.10 2.84
CA PRO A 128 25.86 12.93 3.50
C PRO A 128 26.50 13.26 4.85
N LEU A 129 27.16 14.42 4.99
CA LEU A 129 27.82 14.84 6.25
C LEU A 129 26.84 15.13 7.39
N ARG A 130 25.57 15.41 7.09
CA ARG A 130 24.54 15.72 8.09
C ARG A 130 23.51 14.60 8.21
N TYR A 131 23.67 13.50 7.48
CA TYR A 131 22.68 12.43 7.40
C TYR A 131 22.36 11.84 8.78
N SER A 132 23.38 11.50 9.57
CA SER A 132 23.20 10.91 10.90
C SER A 132 22.54 11.83 11.93
N VAL A 133 22.61 13.15 11.73
CA VAL A 133 21.99 14.14 12.61
C VAL A 133 20.55 14.45 12.19
N ILE A 134 20.30 14.49 10.87
CA ILE A 134 18.96 14.77 10.32
C ILE A 134 18.06 13.53 10.43
N MET A 135 18.59 12.36 10.07
CA MET A 135 17.88 11.08 10.08
C MET A 135 18.33 10.24 11.27
N ASP A 136 18.33 10.84 12.46
CA ASP A 136 18.56 10.07 13.69
C ASP A 136 17.36 9.17 14.01
N HIS A 137 17.53 8.26 14.98
CA HIS A 137 16.48 7.30 15.32
C HIS A 137 15.19 7.96 15.81
N LYS A 138 15.29 9.05 16.59
CA LYS A 138 14.13 9.75 17.14
C LYS A 138 13.33 10.45 16.06
N HIS A 139 14.01 11.13 15.13
CA HIS A 139 13.38 11.76 13.98
C HIS A 139 12.73 10.72 13.07
N CYS A 140 13.38 9.57 12.84
CA CYS A 140 12.77 8.48 12.07
C CYS A 140 11.48 7.96 12.72
N GLN A 141 11.50 7.73 14.04
CA GLN A 141 10.30 7.34 14.79
C GLN A 141 9.19 8.38 14.70
N GLN A 142 9.52 9.68 14.82
CA GLN A 142 8.55 10.76 14.68
C GLN A 142 7.93 10.81 13.28
N LEU A 143 8.75 10.70 12.23
CA LEU A 143 8.29 10.69 10.84
C LEU A 143 7.36 9.49 10.59
N SER A 144 7.76 8.29 10.99
CA SER A 144 6.93 7.09 10.85
C SER A 144 5.63 7.22 11.65
N SER A 145 5.68 7.65 12.91
CA SER A 145 4.48 7.86 13.73
C SER A 145 3.54 8.88 13.09
N SER A 146 4.08 9.97 12.53
CA SER A 146 3.27 10.97 11.84
C SER A 146 2.56 10.39 10.60
N ALA A 147 3.21 9.52 9.84
CA ALA A 147 2.58 8.85 8.70
C ALA A 147 1.39 7.98 9.13
N TRP A 148 1.58 7.17 10.17
CA TRP A 148 0.52 6.34 10.75
C TRP A 148 -0.65 7.16 11.29
N LEU A 149 -0.36 8.26 11.99
CA LEU A 149 -1.37 9.17 12.54
C LEU A 149 -2.12 9.94 11.46
N ILE A 150 -1.44 10.41 10.42
CA ILE A 150 -2.07 11.09 9.28
C ILE A 150 -3.05 10.13 8.58
N GLY A 151 -2.61 8.90 8.31
CA GLY A 151 -3.48 7.89 7.73
C GLY A 151 -4.68 7.57 8.62
N LEU A 152 -4.47 7.43 9.93
CA LEU A 152 -5.52 7.10 10.88
C LEU A 152 -6.54 8.22 10.99
N ALA A 153 -6.07 9.47 11.13
CA ALA A 153 -6.92 10.64 11.21
C ALA A 153 -7.79 10.80 9.95
N ASN A 154 -7.20 10.58 8.77
CA ASN A 154 -7.97 10.60 7.53
C ASN A 154 -9.01 9.47 7.48
N SER A 155 -8.65 8.24 7.86
CA SER A 155 -9.61 7.13 7.90
C SER A 155 -10.76 7.38 8.87
N LEU A 156 -10.49 7.95 10.05
CA LEU A 156 -11.52 8.33 11.01
C LEU A 156 -12.44 9.44 10.50
N LEU A 157 -11.87 10.45 9.81
CA LEU A 157 -12.66 11.50 9.16
C LEU A 157 -13.63 10.90 8.14
N GLN A 158 -13.12 10.09 7.22
CA GLN A 158 -13.93 9.43 6.20
C GLN A 158 -14.95 8.45 6.80
N SER A 159 -14.56 7.73 7.84
CA SER A 159 -15.45 6.83 8.57
C SER A 159 -16.62 7.56 9.18
N THR A 160 -16.36 8.69 9.85
CA THR A 160 -17.39 9.50 10.48
C THR A 160 -18.42 10.01 9.46
N LEU A 161 -17.97 10.40 8.27
CA LEU A 161 -18.83 10.87 7.20
C LEU A 161 -19.65 9.72 6.57
N THR A 162 -19.03 8.55 6.41
CA THR A 162 -19.62 7.42 5.67
C THR A 162 -20.55 6.57 6.54
N VAL A 163 -20.27 6.39 7.83
CA VAL A 163 -21.08 5.54 8.74
C VAL A 163 -22.49 6.09 8.96
N GLN A 164 -22.69 7.39 8.69
CA GLN A 164 -23.99 8.07 8.82
C GLN A 164 -24.86 7.95 7.57
N LEU A 165 -24.34 7.39 6.47
CA LEU A 165 -25.06 7.27 5.22
C LEU A 165 -26.01 6.07 5.24
N PRO A 166 -27.33 6.26 5.04
CA PRO A 166 -28.25 5.15 4.85
C PRO A 166 -27.96 4.49 3.50
N LEU A 167 -27.86 3.15 3.48
CA LEU A 167 -27.62 2.38 2.27
C LEU A 167 -28.93 1.96 1.60
N CYS A 168 -28.98 2.06 0.26
CA CYS A 168 -30.10 1.64 -0.56
C CYS A 168 -29.62 0.77 -1.72
N GLY A 169 -30.33 -0.31 -2.00
CA GLY A 169 -30.02 -1.20 -3.13
C GLY A 169 -30.25 -2.67 -2.75
N ASN A 170 -29.87 -3.57 -3.65
CA ASN A 170 -30.01 -5.02 -3.46
C ASN A 170 -28.91 -5.62 -2.57
N GLN A 171 -28.26 -4.82 -1.72
CA GLN A 171 -27.11 -5.22 -0.89
C GLN A 171 -25.89 -5.72 -1.72
N GLU A 172 -25.84 -5.41 -3.02
CA GLU A 172 -24.78 -5.83 -3.93
C GLU A 172 -23.69 -4.74 -4.03
N LEU A 173 -22.46 -5.09 -3.64
CA LEU A 173 -21.26 -4.32 -3.87
C LEU A 173 -20.55 -4.85 -5.11
N ASP A 174 -20.48 -4.04 -6.17
CA ASP A 174 -19.83 -4.41 -7.41
C ASP A 174 -18.28 -4.33 -7.35
N HIS A 175 -17.69 -4.97 -6.33
CA HIS A 175 -16.24 -5.04 -6.08
C HIS A 175 -15.86 -6.39 -5.43
N PHE A 176 -14.57 -6.71 -5.39
CA PHE A 176 -14.04 -7.95 -4.77
C PHE A 176 -13.97 -7.90 -3.25
N PHE A 177 -13.98 -6.69 -2.71
CA PHE A 177 -13.75 -6.38 -1.31
C PHE A 177 -14.37 -5.00 -1.03
N CYS A 178 -14.59 -4.67 0.23
CA CYS A 178 -15.17 -3.40 0.62
C CYS A 178 -14.15 -2.26 0.58
N GLU A 179 -14.51 -1.20 -0.14
CA GLU A 179 -13.75 0.05 -0.19
C GLU A 179 -14.69 1.26 -0.10
N LEU A 180 -14.12 2.39 0.33
CA LEU A 180 -14.87 3.60 0.65
C LEU A 180 -15.67 4.18 -0.54
N PRO A 181 -15.12 4.29 -1.77
CA PRO A 181 -15.89 4.76 -2.92
C PRO A 181 -17.09 3.85 -3.25
N GLY A 182 -16.94 2.54 -3.05
CA GLY A 182 -18.02 1.57 -3.25
C GLY A 182 -19.15 1.75 -2.24
N LEU A 183 -18.81 1.98 -0.96
CA LEU A 183 -19.79 2.25 0.10
C LEU A 183 -20.55 3.56 -0.13
N ILE A 184 -19.86 4.62 -0.52
CA ILE A 184 -20.49 5.93 -0.81
C ILE A 184 -21.49 5.80 -1.95
N LYS A 185 -21.13 5.11 -3.05
CA LYS A 185 -22.03 4.92 -4.21
C LYS A 185 -23.33 4.18 -3.91
N MET A 186 -23.39 3.41 -2.82
CA MET A 186 -24.59 2.69 -2.40
C MET A 186 -25.54 3.51 -1.52
N ALA A 187 -25.17 4.74 -1.15
CA ALA A 187 -26.00 5.56 -0.27
C ALA A 187 -27.30 6.03 -0.96
N CYS A 188 -28.38 6.12 -0.17
CA CYS A 188 -29.69 6.60 -0.64
C CYS A 188 -29.79 8.12 -0.76
N THR A 189 -28.85 8.84 -0.15
CA THR A 189 -28.91 10.27 0.10
C THR A 189 -27.85 10.98 -0.71
N ASP A 190 -27.91 12.31 -0.73
CA ASP A 190 -26.86 13.11 -1.35
C ASP A 190 -25.49 12.82 -0.70
N THR A 191 -24.55 12.33 -1.50
CA THR A 191 -23.18 11.97 -1.13
C THR A 191 -22.17 13.06 -1.45
N THR A 192 -22.61 14.21 -1.98
CA THR A 192 -21.71 15.27 -2.48
C THR A 192 -20.63 15.65 -1.46
N ILE A 193 -20.97 15.80 -0.17
CA ILE A 193 -19.99 16.13 0.88
C ILE A 193 -18.94 15.02 1.03
N ASN A 194 -19.35 13.75 0.98
CA ASN A 194 -18.46 12.61 1.11
C ASN A 194 -17.51 12.52 -0.10
N GLU A 195 -18.06 12.64 -1.30
CA GLU A 195 -17.29 12.57 -2.55
C GLU A 195 -16.31 13.74 -2.67
N VAL A 196 -16.75 14.96 -2.38
CA VAL A 196 -15.87 16.15 -2.41
C VAL A 196 -14.80 16.05 -1.33
N THR A 197 -15.15 15.64 -0.10
CA THR A 197 -14.16 15.49 0.97
C THR A 197 -13.14 14.42 0.61
N LEU A 198 -13.59 13.27 0.10
CA LEU A 198 -12.71 12.20 -0.38
C LEU A 198 -11.79 12.68 -1.50
N ALA A 199 -12.32 13.36 -2.52
CA ALA A 199 -11.52 13.87 -3.64
C ALA A 199 -10.49 14.91 -3.19
N VAL A 200 -10.89 15.87 -2.35
CA VAL A 200 -9.99 16.92 -1.84
C VAL A 200 -8.88 16.31 -1.00
N VAL A 201 -9.21 15.45 -0.04
CA VAL A 201 -8.19 14.85 0.85
C VAL A 201 -7.29 13.87 0.08
N ALA A 202 -7.84 13.06 -0.82
CA ALA A 202 -7.05 12.20 -1.70
C ALA A 202 -6.09 13.02 -2.57
N THR A 203 -6.54 14.16 -3.11
CA THR A 203 -5.68 15.08 -3.88
C THR A 203 -4.48 15.53 -3.05
N PHE A 204 -4.69 16.00 -1.82
CA PHE A 204 -3.58 16.43 -0.96
C PHE A 204 -2.65 15.27 -0.55
N LEU A 205 -3.21 14.11 -0.21
CA LEU A 205 -2.43 12.93 0.21
C LEU A 205 -1.71 12.22 -0.95
N ILE A 206 -2.15 12.39 -2.18
CA ILE A 206 -1.45 11.90 -3.36
C ILE A 206 -0.43 12.95 -3.82
N MET A 207 -0.87 14.18 -4.06
CA MET A 207 -0.02 15.22 -4.65
C MET A 207 1.06 15.71 -3.70
N GLY A 208 0.80 15.78 -2.40
CA GLY A 208 1.78 16.23 -1.41
C GLY A 208 3.02 15.33 -1.36
N PRO A 209 2.87 14.04 -1.02
CA PRO A 209 4.00 13.11 -1.02
C PRO A 209 4.58 12.90 -2.42
N LEU A 210 3.78 12.86 -3.49
CA LEU A 210 4.30 12.77 -4.86
C LEU A 210 5.21 13.95 -5.21
N SER A 211 4.80 15.18 -4.86
CA SER A 211 5.63 16.37 -5.05
C SER A 211 6.93 16.28 -4.25
N MET A 212 6.86 15.83 -3.00
CA MET A 212 8.06 15.59 -2.19
C MET A 212 8.99 14.56 -2.82
N ILE A 213 8.45 13.48 -3.40
CA ILE A 213 9.22 12.47 -4.15
C ILE A 213 9.89 13.13 -5.37
N LEU A 214 9.12 13.80 -6.22
CA LEU A 214 9.65 14.42 -7.46
C LEU A 214 10.73 15.45 -7.17
N VAL A 215 10.54 16.31 -6.17
CA VAL A 215 11.55 17.30 -5.74
C VAL A 215 12.81 16.59 -5.21
N SER A 216 12.64 15.61 -4.32
CA SER A 216 13.75 14.84 -3.76
C SER A 216 14.59 14.19 -4.85
N TYR A 217 13.94 13.51 -5.80
CA TYR A 217 14.61 12.82 -6.90
C TYR A 217 15.21 13.76 -7.95
N SER A 218 14.61 14.92 -8.16
CA SER A 218 15.20 15.97 -9.00
C SER A 218 16.51 16.48 -8.39
N CYS A 219 16.53 16.75 -7.08
CA CYS A 219 17.75 17.14 -6.39
C CYS A 219 18.80 16.02 -6.36
N ILE A 220 18.39 14.76 -6.15
CA ILE A 220 19.27 13.59 -6.22
C ILE A 220 19.89 13.50 -7.61
N ALA A 221 19.08 13.60 -8.67
CA ALA A 221 19.57 13.55 -10.04
C ALA A 221 20.61 14.66 -10.28
N GLN A 222 20.32 15.90 -9.90
CA GLN A 222 21.27 17.01 -10.01
C GLN A 222 22.58 16.74 -9.27
N ALA A 223 22.52 16.24 -8.04
CA ALA A 223 23.71 15.90 -7.25
C ALA A 223 24.52 14.77 -7.91
N VAL A 224 23.85 13.75 -8.45
CA VAL A 224 24.48 12.62 -9.14
C VAL A 224 25.12 13.07 -10.46
N PHE A 225 24.47 13.93 -11.24
CA PHE A 225 25.04 14.46 -12.49
C PHE A 225 26.33 15.26 -12.29
N ARG A 226 26.52 15.85 -11.10
CA ARG A 226 27.78 16.55 -10.73
C ARG A 226 28.93 15.60 -10.38
N ILE A 227 28.67 14.30 -10.23
CA ILE A 227 29.73 13.32 -9.93
C ILE A 227 30.53 13.04 -11.22
N PRO A 228 31.85 13.24 -11.24
CA PRO A 228 32.65 13.04 -12.46
C PRO A 228 32.82 11.56 -12.85
N SER A 229 32.70 10.62 -11.90
CA SER A 229 32.86 9.18 -12.15
C SER A 229 31.54 8.52 -12.57
N ALA A 230 31.53 7.92 -13.77
CA ALA A 230 30.39 7.16 -14.30
C ALA A 230 30.01 5.97 -13.40
N ASP A 231 30.99 5.26 -12.84
CA ASP A 231 30.74 4.12 -11.94
C ASP A 231 30.03 4.55 -10.66
N ARG A 232 30.44 5.69 -10.06
CA ARG A 232 29.75 6.24 -8.89
C ARG A 232 28.35 6.73 -9.22
N ARG A 233 28.13 7.29 -10.41
CA ARG A 233 26.79 7.68 -10.89
C ARG A 233 25.88 6.47 -11.02
N LEU A 234 26.35 5.41 -11.67
CA LEU A 234 25.60 4.17 -11.84
C LEU A 234 25.23 3.54 -10.49
N LYS A 235 26.16 3.54 -9.53
CA LYS A 235 25.90 3.06 -8.17
C LYS A 235 24.81 3.87 -7.47
N ALA A 236 24.82 5.20 -7.61
CA ALA A 236 23.79 6.06 -7.01
C ALA A 236 22.40 5.81 -7.63
N PHE A 237 22.31 5.72 -8.96
CA PHE A 237 21.05 5.38 -9.64
C PHE A 237 20.53 4.00 -9.28
N SER A 238 21.42 3.00 -9.18
CA SER A 238 21.04 1.64 -8.77
C SER A 238 20.43 1.60 -7.37
N THR A 239 20.92 2.43 -6.45
CA THR A 239 20.41 2.52 -5.07
C THR A 239 19.02 3.18 -4.99
N CYS A 240 18.74 4.08 -5.94
CA CYS A 240 17.52 4.88 -6.02
C CYS A 240 16.39 4.21 -6.83
N SER A 241 16.76 3.33 -7.76
CA SER A 241 15.85 2.69 -8.71
C SER A 241 14.81 1.78 -8.05
N SER A 242 15.16 1.10 -6.95
CA SER A 242 14.21 0.24 -6.23
C SER A 242 13.02 1.04 -5.69
N HIS A 243 13.30 2.13 -4.99
CA HIS A 243 12.25 2.99 -4.44
C HIS A 243 11.42 3.65 -5.54
N LEU A 244 12.03 4.15 -6.62
CA LEU A 244 11.27 4.69 -7.76
C LEU A 244 10.36 3.66 -8.42
N LEU A 245 10.78 2.40 -8.50
CA LEU A 245 9.95 1.33 -9.03
C LEU A 245 8.73 1.08 -8.13
N VAL A 246 8.91 1.02 -6.81
CA VAL A 246 7.80 0.89 -5.85
C VAL A 246 6.84 2.08 -5.94
N VAL A 247 7.37 3.30 -5.97
CA VAL A 247 6.57 4.51 -6.17
C VAL A 247 5.77 4.44 -7.46
N SER A 248 6.36 3.98 -8.55
CA SER A 248 5.69 3.88 -9.85
C SER A 248 4.55 2.85 -9.83
N LEU A 249 4.77 1.70 -9.18
CA LEU A 249 3.76 0.65 -9.03
C LEU A 249 2.60 1.08 -8.12
N PHE A 250 2.87 1.90 -7.11
CA PHE A 250 1.86 2.41 -6.19
C PHE A 250 1.08 3.61 -6.76
N TYR A 251 1.79 4.69 -7.11
CA TYR A 251 1.16 5.95 -7.57
C TYR A 251 0.58 5.86 -8.97
N GLY A 252 1.15 5.04 -9.87
CA GLY A 252 0.69 4.94 -11.26
C GLY A 252 -0.80 4.56 -11.36
N PRO A 253 -1.21 3.40 -10.80
CA PRO A 253 -2.62 3.01 -10.75
C PRO A 253 -3.46 3.94 -9.87
N GLY A 254 -2.91 4.41 -8.74
CA GLY A 254 -3.64 5.28 -7.81
C GLY A 254 -4.07 6.61 -8.44
N ILE A 255 -3.18 7.27 -9.19
CA ILE A 255 -3.50 8.50 -9.92
C ILE A 255 -4.60 8.23 -10.95
N TYR A 256 -4.52 7.12 -11.68
CA TYR A 256 -5.56 6.77 -12.66
C TYR A 256 -6.93 6.58 -12.02
N ILE A 257 -7.00 5.88 -10.88
CA ILE A 257 -8.28 5.58 -10.21
C ILE A 257 -8.87 6.84 -9.55
N TYR A 258 -8.05 7.64 -8.86
CA TYR A 258 -8.54 8.73 -8.02
C TYR A 258 -8.59 10.10 -8.72
N MET A 259 -7.86 10.31 -9.83
CA MET A 259 -7.86 11.59 -10.57
C MET A 259 -8.71 11.55 -11.84
N GLN A 260 -9.28 10.40 -12.21
CA GLN A 260 -10.17 10.31 -13.37
C GLN A 260 -11.60 10.78 -13.01
N PRO A 261 -12.27 11.59 -13.87
CA PRO A 261 -13.63 12.05 -13.60
C PRO A 261 -14.59 10.89 -13.40
N SER A 262 -15.48 11.01 -12.41
CA SER A 262 -16.51 10.02 -12.11
C SER A 262 -17.44 9.83 -13.31
N GLY A 263 -17.31 8.71 -14.02
CA GLY A 263 -18.20 8.33 -15.13
C GLY A 263 -17.53 7.79 -16.39
N ASP A 264 -16.22 8.02 -16.59
CA ASP A 264 -15.56 7.74 -17.88
C ASP A 264 -14.78 6.40 -17.95
N SER A 265 -14.61 5.68 -16.83
CA SER A 265 -13.82 4.43 -16.81
C SER A 265 -14.70 3.17 -16.80
N PRO A 266 -14.38 2.15 -17.61
CA PRO A 266 -15.01 0.83 -17.48
C PRO A 266 -14.79 0.27 -16.07
N GLN A 267 -15.85 -0.12 -15.36
CA GLN A 267 -15.77 -0.70 -14.00
C GLN A 267 -14.79 -1.88 -13.91
N ASP A 268 -14.69 -2.69 -14.96
CA ASP A 268 -13.77 -3.83 -15.05
C ASP A 268 -12.29 -3.39 -15.00
N LEU A 269 -11.95 -2.25 -15.60
CA LEU A 269 -10.60 -1.69 -15.57
C LEU A 269 -10.26 -1.13 -14.18
N THR A 270 -11.19 -0.45 -13.52
CA THR A 270 -11.03 0.03 -12.14
C THR A 270 -10.80 -1.12 -11.17
N LYS A 271 -11.56 -2.23 -11.30
CA LYS A 271 -11.36 -3.46 -10.51
C LYS A 271 -9.97 -4.07 -10.74
N ALA A 272 -9.55 -4.18 -11.99
CA ALA A 272 -8.24 -4.74 -12.34
C ALA A 272 -7.08 -3.89 -11.82
N LEU A 273 -7.17 -2.56 -11.96
CA LEU A 273 -6.17 -1.64 -11.43
C LEU A 273 -6.14 -1.63 -9.90
N THR A 274 -7.30 -1.81 -9.27
CA THR A 274 -7.40 -1.95 -7.81
C THR A 274 -6.69 -3.21 -7.32
N LEU A 275 -6.96 -4.35 -7.96
CA LEU A 275 -6.21 -5.58 -7.70
C LEU A 275 -4.71 -5.41 -7.94
N PHE A 276 -4.34 -4.67 -8.99
CA PHE A 276 -2.94 -4.42 -9.31
C PHE A 276 -2.22 -3.66 -8.18
N TYR A 277 -2.71 -2.51 -7.72
CA TYR A 277 -2.00 -1.78 -6.67
C TYR A 277 -2.11 -2.44 -5.29
N CYS A 278 -3.23 -3.13 -4.99
CA CYS A 278 -3.44 -3.78 -3.69
C CYS A 278 -2.65 -5.07 -3.50
N VAL A 279 -2.39 -5.79 -4.59
CA VAL A 279 -1.80 -7.14 -4.54
C VAL A 279 -0.39 -7.14 -5.10
N ILE A 280 -0.18 -6.50 -6.26
CA ILE A 280 1.12 -6.57 -6.94
C ILE A 280 2.16 -5.69 -6.25
N THR A 281 1.79 -4.50 -5.75
CA THR A 281 2.74 -3.61 -5.08
C THR A 281 3.30 -4.25 -3.79
N PRO A 282 2.48 -4.70 -2.82
CA PRO A 282 2.98 -5.34 -1.61
C PRO A 282 3.76 -6.63 -1.88
N MET A 283 3.33 -7.41 -2.89
CA MET A 283 4.05 -8.62 -3.33
C MET A 283 5.41 -8.29 -3.94
N ALA A 284 5.49 -7.22 -4.73
CA ALA A 284 6.72 -6.83 -5.42
C ALA A 284 7.74 -6.18 -4.47
N ASN A 285 7.29 -5.52 -3.40
CA ASN A 285 8.13 -4.82 -2.43
C ASN A 285 9.29 -5.69 -1.90
N PRO A 286 9.06 -6.93 -1.40
CA PRO A 286 10.12 -7.84 -1.03
C PRO A 286 11.13 -8.10 -2.14
N PHE A 287 10.71 -8.39 -3.36
CA PHE A 287 11.63 -8.69 -4.45
C PHE A 287 12.43 -7.46 -4.88
N ILE A 288 11.79 -6.29 -4.91
CA ILE A 288 12.43 -5.04 -5.31
C ILE A 288 13.50 -4.63 -4.30
N TYR A 289 13.22 -4.74 -3.00
CA TYR A 289 14.17 -4.37 -1.94
C TYR A 289 15.17 -5.46 -1.58
N THR A 290 14.82 -6.74 -1.65
CA THR A 290 15.70 -7.86 -1.26
C THR A 290 16.50 -8.43 -2.45
N LEU A 291 15.89 -8.67 -3.62
CA LEU A 291 16.59 -9.32 -4.75
C LEU A 291 17.49 -8.38 -5.53
N ARG A 292 17.34 -7.06 -5.41
CA ARG A 292 18.29 -6.11 -6.01
C ARG A 292 19.37 -5.65 -5.04
N ASN A 293 19.14 -5.77 -3.74
CA ASN A 293 20.08 -5.28 -2.74
C ASN A 293 21.04 -6.39 -2.28
N LYS A 294 22.33 -6.22 -2.59
CA LYS A 294 23.38 -7.17 -2.20
C LYS A 294 23.51 -7.31 -0.68
N ASP A 295 23.23 -6.24 0.07
CA ASP A 295 23.35 -6.22 1.52
C ASP A 295 22.24 -7.07 2.15
N VAL A 296 21.01 -6.92 1.65
CA VAL A 296 19.85 -7.73 2.09
C VAL A 296 20.03 -9.20 1.71
N LYS A 297 20.54 -9.51 0.51
CA LYS A 297 20.90 -10.90 0.14
C LYS A 297 21.95 -11.49 1.06
N GLY A 298 22.96 -10.70 1.42
CA GLY A 298 24.01 -11.11 2.34
C GLY A 298 23.45 -11.43 3.71
N ALA A 299 22.61 -10.54 4.24
CA ALA A 299 21.95 -10.71 5.52
C ALA A 299 20.98 -11.91 5.54
N LEU A 300 20.17 -12.10 4.48
CA LEU A 300 19.30 -13.27 4.35
C LEU A 300 20.10 -14.58 4.33
N ARG A 301 21.24 -14.61 3.62
CA ARG A 301 22.13 -15.79 3.61
C ARG A 301 22.72 -16.06 5.00
N ARG A 302 23.08 -15.01 5.76
CA ARG A 302 23.55 -15.16 7.15
C ARG A 302 22.43 -15.70 8.03
N PHE A 303 21.24 -15.13 7.96
CA PHE A 303 20.06 -15.56 8.72
C PHE A 303 19.72 -17.02 8.45
N LEU A 304 19.61 -17.43 7.18
CA LEU A 304 19.33 -18.82 6.81
C LEU A 304 20.41 -19.79 7.30
N ARG A 305 21.70 -19.40 7.23
CA ARG A 305 22.78 -20.20 7.79
C ARG A 305 22.63 -20.37 9.31
N SER A 306 22.37 -19.30 10.03
CA SER A 306 22.18 -19.34 11.48
C SER A 306 20.96 -20.16 11.90
N ALA A 307 19.84 -20.08 11.17
CA ALA A 307 18.64 -20.88 11.42
C ALA A 307 18.90 -22.38 11.22
N ILE A 308 19.56 -22.76 10.13
CA ILE A 308 19.94 -24.15 9.85
C ILE A 308 20.93 -24.70 10.88
N LEU A 309 21.86 -23.86 11.36
CA LEU A 309 22.79 -24.23 12.43
C LEU A 309 22.10 -24.41 13.78
N SER A 310 21.05 -23.64 14.06
CA SER A 310 20.25 -23.75 15.29
C SER A 310 19.36 -25.00 15.33
N GLU A 311 18.95 -25.54 14.18
CA GLU A 311 18.20 -26.82 14.10
C GLU A 311 19.10 -28.06 14.25
N ARG A 312 20.43 -27.89 14.24
CA ARG A 312 21.41 -28.98 14.25
C ARG A 312 22.09 -29.18 15.62
N ILE A 313 21.72 -28.39 16.62
CA ILE A 313 22.16 -28.45 18.02
C ILE A 313 20.98 -28.94 18.85
#